data_AF-C5BA53-F1
#
_entry.id   AF-C5BA53-F1
#
_cell.length_a   1.000
_cell.length_b   1.000
_cell.length_c   1.000
_cell.angle_alpha   90.00
_cell.angle_beta   90.00
_cell.angle_gamma   90.00
#
_symmetry.space_group_name_H-M   'P 1'
#
loop_
_entity.id
_entity.type
_entity.pdbx_description
1 polymer ?
#
loop_
_entity_poly.entity_id
_entity_poly.type
_entity_poly.pdbx_seq_one_letter_code
_entity_poly.pdbx_strand_id
1 'polypeptide(L)'
;MSSIDISLMRGEQPRIVSHLLPETNATLAQNCHFRHGVITPLYMDKDEAIPFSLDPQTLFHYRDDVWFTWAGRVQAIRSPVAQDQYDRVYFTDGRHPQVTSAQIASQGHGRYPAASYRLGIPAPEHPPTIGEIHYPEDEQPNDPLDDETRFYVETYVTAYGEEGPPGPVSREVSIPYPGSRVTLHLAPLIAQNHNISRRRIYRTVTGGGAADYLLVTELALGQESYVDALPSAELGGVLETYDYLMPPDNMVGLCLMANGIAAAFAGNEVMFSEPYLPYAWPGAYRQSTEHNIVAIAALGTVLVVVTQGYAYLFSGVSPGSMTSSKLPIMQACLSTDSMVEMDGFVLYAAANGLVSVDAAGNALVATEAIVEPRQWRQGFHPETIRAWRVEGEYFALYRDARDRPAGFIFDPRAMDLRRVDTDFACAGYRLENEQLYVVRRRQLYQLQQGTQPHQMRWRSRVFLAHAAVSFACLRVLSPQLLRVGVQIVIDGEVAFSLPPGALTEPCVKLPVLSGRRWQIECFGTAQVERLTLSTSMDTLPP
;
A
#
# COMPACT_ATOMS: atom_id res chain seq x y z
N MET A 1 -38.24 31.35 15.65
CA MET A 1 -38.04 30.10 14.90
C MET A 1 -39.34 29.32 14.99
N SER A 2 -40.09 29.25 13.88
CA SER A 2 -41.39 28.55 13.81
C SER A 2 -41.25 27.09 13.37
N SER A 3 -40.16 26.77 12.68
CA SER A 3 -39.82 25.40 12.26
C SER A 3 -38.30 25.20 12.20
N ILE A 4 -37.89 23.94 12.30
CA ILE A 4 -36.56 23.45 11.96
C ILE A 4 -36.79 22.46 10.83
N ASP A 5 -36.15 22.66 9.68
CA ASP A 5 -36.32 21.79 8.51
C ASP A 5 -34.95 21.39 7.95
N ILE A 6 -34.68 20.09 7.97
CA ILE A 6 -33.40 19.51 7.55
C ILE A 6 -33.69 18.67 6.32
N SER A 7 -33.38 19.23 5.15
CA SER A 7 -33.59 18.62 3.83
C SER A 7 -32.31 18.12 3.17
N LEU A 8 -31.15 18.49 3.72
CA LEU A 8 -29.83 18.01 3.30
C LEU A 8 -29.02 17.63 4.54
N MET A 9 -28.40 16.45 4.52
CA MET A 9 -27.61 15.94 5.64
C MET A 9 -26.16 15.66 5.22
N ARG A 10 -25.23 15.95 6.14
CA ARG A 10 -23.79 15.73 6.01
C ARG A 10 -23.20 15.19 7.31
N GLY A 11 -21.92 14.82 7.25
CA GLY A 11 -21.16 14.32 8.39
C GLY A 11 -20.74 15.39 9.41
N GLU A 12 -19.84 14.97 10.29
CA GLU A 12 -19.29 15.75 11.40
C GLU A 12 -18.22 16.75 10.93
N GLN A 13 -18.19 17.93 11.57
CA GLN A 13 -17.08 18.90 11.49
C GLN A 13 -16.65 19.31 12.91
N PRO A 14 -15.88 18.47 13.63
CA PRO A 14 -15.56 18.64 15.04
C PRO A 14 -14.94 19.99 15.46
N ARG A 15 -14.27 20.69 14.53
CA ARG A 15 -13.66 22.01 14.75
C ARG A 15 -14.70 23.08 15.10
N ILE A 16 -15.92 22.98 14.59
CA ILE A 16 -16.97 23.98 14.78
C ILE A 16 -17.85 23.55 15.96
N VAL A 17 -18.11 24.47 16.88
CA VAL A 17 -18.99 24.21 18.03
C VAL A 17 -20.41 23.88 17.54
N SER A 18 -21.07 22.94 18.22
CA SER A 18 -22.33 22.32 17.80
C SER A 18 -23.48 23.24 17.37
N HIS A 19 -23.56 24.47 17.90
CA HIS A 19 -24.61 25.45 17.56
C HIS A 19 -24.22 26.42 16.44
N LEU A 20 -22.96 26.40 16.00
CA LEU A 20 -22.44 27.19 14.88
C LEU A 20 -22.19 26.33 13.62
N LEU A 21 -22.40 25.01 13.72
CA LEU A 21 -22.36 24.13 12.56
C LEU A 21 -23.35 24.59 11.49
N PRO A 22 -23.05 24.40 10.19
CA PRO A 22 -24.03 24.54 9.13
C PRO A 22 -25.27 23.67 9.41
N GLU A 23 -26.45 24.11 8.95
CA GLU A 23 -27.73 23.44 9.23
C GLU A 23 -27.79 21.98 8.77
N THR A 24 -26.96 21.64 7.78
CA THR A 24 -26.89 20.32 7.17
C THR A 24 -25.92 19.36 7.88
N ASN A 25 -25.03 19.89 8.72
CA ASN A 25 -23.98 19.11 9.36
C ASN A 25 -24.44 18.46 10.68
N ALA A 26 -23.78 17.36 11.00
CA ALA A 26 -24.08 16.57 12.19
C ALA A 26 -23.13 16.88 13.35
N THR A 27 -23.63 16.70 14.57
CA THR A 27 -22.77 16.52 15.76
C THR A 27 -22.39 15.06 15.99
N LEU A 28 -23.05 14.13 15.30
CA LEU A 28 -22.73 12.71 15.26
C LEU A 28 -23.22 12.13 13.93
N ALA A 29 -22.36 11.44 13.20
CA ALA A 29 -22.73 10.65 12.02
C ALA A 29 -22.01 9.32 12.09
N GLN A 30 -22.73 8.22 12.31
CA GLN A 30 -22.17 6.90 12.53
C GLN A 30 -22.84 5.85 11.63
N ASN A 31 -22.02 5.04 10.97
CA ASN A 31 -22.42 3.95 10.06
C ASN A 31 -23.41 4.39 8.97
N CYS A 32 -23.22 5.58 8.42
CA CYS A 32 -24.03 6.10 7.33
C CYS A 32 -23.17 6.83 6.28
N HIS A 33 -23.75 7.08 5.12
CA HIS A 33 -23.18 7.89 4.05
C HIS A 33 -24.24 8.86 3.50
N PHE A 34 -23.78 9.90 2.78
CA PHE A 34 -24.61 11.01 2.30
C PHE A 34 -24.51 11.24 0.79
N ARG A 35 -24.19 10.20 0.02
CA ARG A 35 -23.95 10.28 -1.44
C ARG A 35 -25.12 10.92 -2.21
N HIS A 36 -26.33 10.80 -1.68
CA HIS A 36 -27.56 11.37 -2.26
C HIS A 36 -28.11 12.56 -1.46
N GLY A 37 -27.31 13.15 -0.55
CA GLY A 37 -27.73 14.28 0.29
C GLY A 37 -28.63 13.90 1.48
N VAL A 38 -28.93 12.62 1.64
CA VAL A 38 -29.80 12.06 2.69
C VAL A 38 -29.03 11.05 3.52
N ILE A 39 -29.56 10.69 4.70
CA ILE A 39 -28.91 9.73 5.59
C ILE A 39 -29.19 8.33 5.06
N THR A 40 -28.17 7.63 4.58
CA THR A 40 -28.29 6.24 4.15
C THR A 40 -27.40 5.35 5.01
N PRO A 41 -27.92 4.26 5.63
CA PRO A 41 -27.08 3.34 6.40
C PRO A 41 -26.06 2.65 5.51
N LEU A 42 -24.87 2.39 6.04
CA LEU A 42 -23.93 1.44 5.42
C LEU A 42 -24.54 0.03 5.46
N TYR A 43 -24.08 -0.86 4.59
CA TYR A 43 -24.50 -2.27 4.65
C TYR A 43 -23.56 -3.08 5.56
N MET A 44 -24.06 -4.21 6.04
CA MET A 44 -23.24 -5.25 6.67
C MET A 44 -22.23 -5.81 5.67
N ASP A 45 -21.22 -6.50 6.16
CA ASP A 45 -20.27 -7.21 5.29
C ASP A 45 -20.88 -8.47 4.69
N LYS A 46 -20.39 -8.88 3.52
CA LYS A 46 -20.77 -10.13 2.85
C LYS A 46 -19.69 -11.19 3.07
N ASP A 47 -20.09 -12.36 3.56
CA ASP A 47 -19.19 -13.50 3.76
C ASP A 47 -18.84 -14.15 2.42
N GLU A 48 -17.55 -14.36 2.17
CA GLU A 48 -17.05 -15.03 0.96
C GLU A 48 -16.89 -16.54 1.14
N ALA A 49 -17.17 -17.08 2.33
CA ALA A 49 -17.00 -18.49 2.66
C ALA A 49 -15.54 -19.01 2.49
N ILE A 50 -14.54 -18.12 2.53
CA ILE A 50 -13.11 -18.43 2.47
C ILE A 50 -12.47 -18.31 3.88
N PRO A 51 -12.15 -19.43 4.55
CA PRO A 51 -11.45 -19.43 5.83
C PRO A 51 -9.91 -19.41 5.67
N PHE A 52 -9.22 -18.89 6.68
CA PHE A 52 -7.76 -18.87 6.80
C PHE A 52 -7.26 -19.77 7.94
N SER A 53 -6.10 -20.39 7.72
CA SER A 53 -5.44 -21.27 8.70
C SER A 53 -4.74 -20.53 9.85
N LEU A 54 -4.48 -19.22 9.68
CA LEU A 54 -3.82 -18.34 10.64
C LEU A 54 -4.67 -17.08 10.87
N ASP A 55 -4.31 -16.26 11.86
CA ASP A 55 -4.85 -14.91 12.07
C ASP A 55 -4.00 -13.90 11.28
N PRO A 56 -4.44 -13.43 10.10
CA PRO A 56 -3.60 -12.60 9.25
C PRO A 56 -3.58 -11.15 9.74
N GLN A 57 -2.39 -10.54 9.63
CA GLN A 57 -2.19 -9.09 9.76
C GLN A 57 -2.04 -8.40 8.40
N THR A 58 -1.69 -9.14 7.35
CA THR A 58 -1.63 -8.63 5.98
C THR A 58 -2.34 -9.60 5.04
N LEU A 59 -3.12 -9.03 4.12
CA LEU A 59 -3.87 -9.73 3.09
C LEU A 59 -3.49 -9.17 1.72
N PHE A 60 -3.17 -10.05 0.77
CA PHE A 60 -2.90 -9.67 -0.61
C PHE A 60 -3.67 -10.59 -1.57
N HIS A 61 -4.48 -10.01 -2.45
CA HIS A 61 -5.15 -10.77 -3.50
C HIS A 61 -4.12 -11.21 -4.54
N TYR A 62 -3.94 -12.51 -4.75
CA TYR A 62 -2.98 -13.03 -5.73
C TYR A 62 -3.63 -13.25 -7.10
N ARG A 63 -4.55 -14.20 -7.22
CA ARG A 63 -5.33 -14.47 -8.44
C ARG A 63 -6.56 -15.29 -8.07
N ASP A 64 -7.62 -15.17 -8.86
CA ASP A 64 -8.88 -15.92 -8.63
C ASP A 64 -9.31 -15.83 -7.16
N ASP A 65 -9.52 -16.98 -6.49
CA ASP A 65 -9.85 -17.07 -5.07
C ASP A 65 -8.62 -17.29 -4.17
N VAL A 66 -7.41 -17.11 -4.70
CA VAL A 66 -6.15 -17.29 -3.97
C VAL A 66 -5.71 -15.98 -3.33
N TRP A 67 -5.64 -16.02 -1.99
CA TRP A 67 -5.20 -14.93 -1.15
C TRP A 67 -3.92 -15.28 -0.42
N PHE A 68 -2.96 -14.37 -0.46
CA PHE A 68 -1.76 -14.45 0.35
C PHE A 68 -2.01 -13.80 1.71
N THR A 69 -1.55 -14.48 2.75
CA THR A 69 -1.78 -14.10 4.14
C THR A 69 -0.49 -14.22 4.95
N TRP A 70 -0.22 -13.19 5.74
CA TRP A 70 0.93 -13.16 6.64
C TRP A 70 0.48 -12.76 8.05
N ALA A 71 1.08 -13.40 9.05
CA ALA A 71 0.85 -13.09 10.47
C ALA A 71 1.55 -11.79 10.90
N GLY A 72 2.53 -11.33 10.13
CA GLY A 72 3.18 -10.05 10.32
C GLY A 72 2.84 -9.08 9.20
N ARG A 73 3.43 -7.89 9.29
CA ARG A 73 3.27 -6.82 8.32
C ARG A 73 4.09 -7.11 7.06
N VAL A 74 3.43 -7.08 5.91
CA VAL A 74 4.07 -7.32 4.61
C VAL A 74 3.66 -6.24 3.60
N GLN A 75 4.61 -5.76 2.82
CA GLN A 75 4.32 -5.01 1.59
C GLN A 75 4.63 -5.89 0.39
N ALA A 76 3.66 -6.04 -0.50
CA ALA A 76 3.75 -6.91 -1.67
C ALA A 76 3.37 -6.16 -2.94
N ILE A 77 4.11 -6.41 -4.02
CA ILE A 77 3.84 -5.90 -5.36
C ILE A 77 3.77 -7.04 -6.37
N ARG A 78 2.99 -6.83 -7.42
CA ARG A 78 2.99 -7.72 -8.59
C ARG A 78 4.21 -7.44 -9.45
N SER A 79 4.59 -8.44 -10.25
CA SER A 79 5.61 -8.27 -11.27
C SER A 79 5.25 -7.15 -12.25
N PRO A 80 6.16 -6.20 -12.51
CA PRO A 80 5.96 -5.19 -13.56
C PRO A 80 6.18 -5.75 -14.96
N VAL A 81 6.74 -6.96 -15.08
CA VAL A 81 7.07 -7.59 -16.36
C VAL A 81 5.79 -7.92 -17.12
N ALA A 82 5.71 -7.47 -18.37
CA ALA A 82 4.58 -7.77 -19.23
C ALA A 82 4.47 -9.28 -19.46
N GLN A 83 3.26 -9.83 -19.30
CA GLN A 83 2.97 -11.27 -19.49
C GLN A 83 3.96 -12.17 -18.75
N ASP A 84 4.24 -11.85 -17.49
CA ASP A 84 5.15 -12.64 -16.66
C ASP A 84 4.67 -14.08 -16.52
N GLN A 85 5.27 -15.00 -17.27
CA GLN A 85 4.92 -16.43 -17.30
C GLN A 85 4.99 -17.13 -15.94
N TYR A 86 5.67 -16.50 -14.96
CA TYR A 86 5.84 -17.03 -13.61
C TYR A 86 4.82 -16.46 -12.61
N ASP A 87 4.01 -15.46 -12.99
CA ASP A 87 3.10 -14.71 -12.11
C ASP A 87 3.77 -14.30 -10.79
N ARG A 88 4.93 -13.61 -10.86
CA ARG A 88 5.72 -13.30 -9.66
C ARG A 88 5.05 -12.26 -8.77
N VAL A 89 5.24 -12.46 -7.46
CA VAL A 89 4.94 -11.47 -6.42
C VAL A 89 6.19 -11.25 -5.61
N TYR A 90 6.57 -9.98 -5.47
CA TYR A 90 7.70 -9.53 -4.68
C TYR A 90 7.18 -8.96 -3.37
N PHE A 91 7.82 -9.26 -2.26
CA PHE A 91 7.36 -8.77 -0.97
C PHE A 91 8.48 -8.59 0.06
N THR A 92 8.21 -7.76 1.06
CA THR A 92 9.08 -7.51 2.20
C THR A 92 8.31 -7.79 3.49
N ASP A 93 8.88 -8.59 4.39
CA ASP A 93 8.28 -9.03 5.65
C ASP A 93 9.09 -8.60 6.89
N GLY A 94 10.05 -7.71 6.70
CA GLY A 94 10.96 -7.23 7.74
C GLY A 94 12.16 -8.14 8.04
N ARG A 95 12.36 -9.23 7.29
CA ARG A 95 13.56 -10.09 7.40
C ARG A 95 14.54 -9.90 6.27
N HIS A 96 14.05 -10.15 5.05
CA HIS A 96 14.74 -9.89 3.81
C HIS A 96 13.70 -9.82 2.68
N PRO A 97 13.99 -9.08 1.60
CA PRO A 97 13.12 -9.07 0.43
C PRO A 97 13.01 -10.47 -0.20
N GLN A 98 11.83 -10.78 -0.69
CA GLN A 98 11.47 -12.12 -1.17
C GLN A 98 10.69 -12.05 -2.48
N VAL A 99 10.74 -13.16 -3.23
CA VAL A 99 9.96 -13.39 -4.44
C VAL A 99 9.29 -14.76 -4.37
N THR A 100 8.04 -14.82 -4.80
CA THR A 100 7.31 -16.06 -5.03
C THR A 100 6.76 -16.08 -6.45
N SER A 101 6.49 -17.26 -6.98
CA SER A 101 5.89 -17.48 -8.31
C SER A 101 4.72 -18.44 -8.22
N ALA A 102 3.89 -18.53 -9.26
CA ALA A 102 2.75 -19.45 -9.30
C ALA A 102 3.14 -20.90 -8.99
N GLN A 103 4.33 -21.31 -9.43
CA GLN A 103 4.86 -22.66 -9.27
C GLN A 103 5.04 -23.06 -7.80
N ILE A 104 5.43 -22.12 -6.93
CA ILE A 104 5.75 -22.39 -5.51
C ILE A 104 4.74 -21.76 -4.54
N ALA A 105 4.09 -20.67 -4.93
CA ALA A 105 3.21 -19.89 -4.05
C ALA A 105 1.98 -20.66 -3.61
N SER A 106 1.45 -21.51 -4.49
CA SER A 106 0.17 -22.20 -4.33
C SER A 106 0.30 -23.70 -4.07
N GLN A 107 1.50 -24.17 -3.73
CA GLN A 107 1.72 -25.57 -3.41
C GLN A 107 1.12 -25.93 -2.05
N GLY A 108 0.44 -27.09 -1.97
CA GLY A 108 -0.21 -27.55 -0.74
C GLY A 108 -1.55 -26.87 -0.46
N HIS A 109 -2.02 -26.97 0.79
CA HIS A 109 -3.31 -26.42 1.20
C HIS A 109 -3.16 -25.52 2.44
N GLY A 110 -3.88 -24.40 2.44
CA GLY A 110 -4.25 -23.66 3.66
C GLY A 110 -3.39 -22.45 4.03
N ARG A 111 -2.18 -22.27 3.49
CA ARG A 111 -1.36 -21.08 3.72
C ARG A 111 -0.60 -20.67 2.46
N TYR A 112 -0.91 -19.48 1.96
CA TYR A 112 -0.24 -18.89 0.81
C TYR A 112 0.40 -17.54 1.16
N PRO A 113 1.56 -17.18 0.58
CA PRO A 113 2.37 -18.05 -0.28
C PRO A 113 2.98 -19.21 0.53
N ALA A 114 3.04 -20.40 -0.07
CA ALA A 114 3.53 -21.60 0.60
C ALA A 114 5.06 -21.62 0.71
N ALA A 115 5.75 -21.11 -0.30
CA ALA A 115 7.19 -20.97 -0.35
C ALA A 115 7.61 -19.69 -1.09
N SER A 116 8.83 -19.24 -0.85
CA SER A 116 9.43 -18.05 -1.44
C SER A 116 10.96 -18.21 -1.50
N TYR A 117 11.57 -17.47 -2.42
CA TYR A 117 13.01 -17.30 -2.53
C TYR A 117 13.41 -15.90 -2.05
N ARG A 118 14.66 -15.74 -1.63
CA ARG A 118 15.24 -14.41 -1.35
C ARG A 118 15.39 -13.65 -2.67
N LEU A 119 15.03 -12.37 -2.66
CA LEU A 119 15.09 -11.51 -3.84
C LEU A 119 16.53 -11.11 -4.17
N GLY A 120 16.82 -10.98 -5.46
CA GLY A 120 18.15 -10.68 -5.98
C GLY A 120 18.99 -11.93 -6.16
N ILE A 121 20.13 -11.75 -6.82
CA ILE A 121 21.08 -12.83 -7.12
C ILE A 121 22.43 -12.42 -6.50
N PRO A 122 23.03 -13.23 -5.61
CA PRO A 122 24.35 -12.94 -5.07
C PRO A 122 25.42 -13.07 -6.16
N ALA A 123 26.49 -12.29 -6.03
CA ALA A 123 27.71 -12.51 -6.80
C ALA A 123 28.37 -13.84 -6.36
N PRO A 124 29.00 -14.59 -7.28
CA PRO A 124 29.94 -15.64 -6.91
C PRO A 124 31.02 -15.12 -5.95
N GLU A 125 31.28 -15.85 -4.86
CA GLU A 125 32.24 -15.41 -3.82
C GLU A 125 33.71 -15.62 -4.25
N HIS A 126 33.96 -16.59 -5.12
CA HIS A 126 35.30 -17.00 -5.53
C HIS A 126 35.47 -16.86 -7.04
N PRO A 127 36.67 -16.49 -7.51
CA PRO A 127 36.92 -16.35 -8.94
C PRO A 127 37.03 -17.73 -9.61
N PRO A 128 36.78 -17.84 -10.93
CA PRO A 128 37.15 -19.02 -11.69
C PRO A 128 38.65 -19.34 -11.52
N THR A 129 38.96 -20.57 -11.11
CA THR A 129 40.34 -21.00 -10.93
C THR A 129 40.89 -21.53 -12.25
N ILE A 130 41.96 -20.93 -12.73
CA ILE A 130 42.60 -21.35 -13.98
C ILE A 130 43.42 -22.62 -13.74
N GLY A 131 43.04 -23.68 -14.44
CA GLY A 131 43.73 -24.98 -14.48
C GLY A 131 44.76 -25.06 -15.61
N GLU A 132 44.80 -26.21 -16.29
CA GLU A 132 45.75 -26.49 -17.38
C GLU A 132 45.43 -25.70 -18.66
N ILE A 133 46.48 -25.23 -19.34
CA ILE A 133 46.41 -24.59 -20.65
C ILE A 133 46.93 -25.61 -21.67
N HIS A 134 46.09 -25.98 -22.64
CA HIS A 134 46.45 -26.89 -23.72
C HIS A 134 46.77 -26.11 -24.99
N TYR A 135 48.01 -26.19 -25.44
CA TYR A 135 48.48 -25.57 -26.69
C TYR A 135 48.13 -26.47 -27.90
N PRO A 136 47.90 -25.89 -29.09
CA PRO A 136 47.70 -26.66 -30.31
C PRO A 136 48.96 -27.50 -30.67
N GLU A 137 48.77 -28.70 -31.20
CA GLU A 137 49.84 -29.69 -31.47
C GLU A 137 50.80 -29.27 -32.61
N ASP A 138 50.40 -28.31 -33.46
CA ASP A 138 51.18 -27.78 -34.58
C ASP A 138 51.97 -26.51 -34.16
N GLU A 139 53.08 -26.70 -33.46
CA GLU A 139 53.92 -25.62 -32.93
C GLU A 139 54.53 -24.75 -34.06
N GLN A 140 53.99 -23.55 -34.27
CA GLN A 140 54.71 -22.46 -34.92
C GLN A 140 55.60 -21.74 -33.87
N PRO A 141 56.71 -21.09 -34.25
CA PRO A 141 57.44 -20.20 -33.34
C PRO A 141 56.48 -19.18 -32.77
N ASN A 142 56.54 -18.93 -31.45
CA ASN A 142 55.66 -17.91 -30.84
C ASN A 142 55.87 -16.56 -31.54
N ASP A 143 54.81 -16.01 -32.11
CA ASP A 143 54.77 -14.64 -32.60
C ASP A 143 54.18 -13.76 -31.49
N PRO A 144 54.95 -12.84 -30.89
CA PRO A 144 54.43 -11.95 -29.84
C PRO A 144 53.22 -11.09 -30.28
N LEU A 145 52.94 -11.00 -31.58
CA LEU A 145 51.73 -10.36 -32.10
C LEU A 145 50.46 -11.20 -31.89
N ASP A 146 50.59 -12.49 -31.62
CA ASP A 146 49.50 -13.42 -31.36
C ASP A 146 49.19 -13.60 -29.87
N ASP A 147 50.01 -13.03 -28.98
CA ASP A 147 49.82 -13.11 -27.53
C ASP A 147 48.48 -12.45 -27.11
N GLU A 148 47.59 -13.23 -26.51
CA GLU A 148 46.32 -12.74 -25.94
C GLU A 148 46.36 -12.83 -24.42
N THR A 149 45.90 -11.77 -23.76
CA THR A 149 45.67 -11.78 -22.31
C THR A 149 44.19 -11.97 -22.00
N ARG A 150 43.87 -13.01 -21.22
CA ARG A 150 42.50 -13.34 -20.81
C ARG A 150 42.33 -13.22 -19.30
N PHE A 151 41.23 -12.59 -18.91
CA PHE A 151 40.67 -12.64 -17.56
C PHE A 151 39.28 -13.25 -17.64
N TYR A 152 38.90 -14.03 -16.63
CA TYR A 152 37.60 -14.69 -16.55
C TYR A 152 36.79 -14.19 -15.36
N VAL A 153 35.48 -14.07 -15.54
CA VAL A 153 34.51 -13.83 -14.46
C VAL A 153 33.32 -14.79 -14.58
N GLU A 154 32.66 -15.03 -13.46
CA GLU A 154 31.46 -15.84 -13.37
C GLU A 154 30.29 -14.99 -12.86
N THR A 155 29.09 -15.28 -13.35
CA THR A 155 27.82 -14.79 -12.81
C THR A 155 26.88 -15.97 -12.56
N TYR A 156 25.85 -15.75 -11.73
CA TYR A 156 24.80 -16.72 -11.51
C TYR A 156 23.49 -16.31 -12.19
N VAL A 157 22.72 -17.32 -12.61
CA VAL A 157 21.45 -17.14 -13.30
C VAL A 157 20.35 -17.98 -12.65
N THR A 158 19.20 -17.34 -12.36
CA THR A 158 18.04 -18.03 -11.80
C THR A 158 17.37 -18.94 -12.81
N ALA A 159 16.54 -19.88 -12.32
CA ALA A 159 15.66 -20.66 -13.18
C ALA A 159 14.68 -19.78 -13.98
N TYR A 160 14.48 -18.52 -13.56
CA TYR A 160 13.66 -17.53 -14.26
C TYR A 160 14.42 -16.77 -15.35
N GLY A 161 15.74 -16.96 -15.46
CA GLY A 161 16.59 -16.28 -16.45
C GLY A 161 17.12 -14.92 -16.00
N GLU A 162 17.05 -14.62 -14.71
CA GLU A 162 17.59 -13.39 -14.12
C GLU A 162 19.07 -13.59 -13.78
N GLU A 163 19.92 -12.65 -14.16
CA GLU A 163 21.37 -12.74 -13.98
C GLU A 163 21.85 -11.72 -12.93
N GLY A 164 22.70 -12.19 -12.02
CA GLY A 164 23.31 -11.35 -10.98
C GLY A 164 24.60 -10.66 -11.42
N PRO A 165 25.25 -9.94 -10.49
CA PRO A 165 26.52 -9.29 -10.74
C PRO A 165 27.67 -10.31 -10.84
N PRO A 166 28.77 -9.97 -11.52
CA PRO A 166 29.94 -10.83 -11.61
C PRO A 166 30.61 -11.00 -10.26
N GLY A 167 31.19 -12.18 -10.06
CA GLY A 167 32.12 -12.45 -8.97
C GLY A 167 33.47 -11.79 -9.19
N PRO A 168 34.44 -12.05 -8.30
CA PRO A 168 35.80 -11.57 -8.48
C PRO A 168 36.44 -12.16 -9.75
N VAL A 169 37.37 -11.38 -10.33
CA VAL A 169 38.10 -11.73 -11.56
C VAL A 169 39.13 -12.82 -11.29
N SER A 170 39.32 -13.74 -12.26
CA SER A 170 40.37 -14.75 -12.23
C SER A 170 41.78 -14.13 -12.22
N ARG A 171 42.78 -14.98 -11.96
CA ARG A 171 44.16 -14.61 -12.29
C ARG A 171 44.31 -14.41 -13.80
N GLU A 172 45.28 -13.59 -14.18
CA GLU A 172 45.66 -13.37 -15.57
C GLU A 172 46.08 -14.68 -16.25
N VAL A 173 45.65 -14.85 -17.50
CA VAL A 173 46.03 -15.97 -18.36
C VAL A 173 46.63 -15.43 -19.65
N SER A 174 47.91 -15.69 -19.87
CA SER A 174 48.59 -15.37 -21.13
C SER A 174 48.46 -16.54 -22.09
N ILE A 175 47.95 -16.27 -23.29
CA ILE A 175 47.72 -17.22 -24.37
C ILE A 175 48.70 -16.90 -25.50
N PRO A 176 49.84 -17.60 -25.57
CA PRO A 176 50.86 -17.33 -26.59
C PRO A 176 50.51 -17.90 -27.97
N TYR A 177 49.65 -18.92 -28.02
CA TYR A 177 49.29 -19.56 -29.29
C TYR A 177 47.78 -19.42 -29.55
N PRO A 178 47.38 -18.87 -30.71
CA PRO A 178 45.98 -18.86 -31.12
C PRO A 178 45.40 -20.28 -31.12
N GLY A 179 44.18 -20.45 -30.62
CA GLY A 179 43.53 -21.76 -30.50
C GLY A 179 43.88 -22.56 -29.24
N SER A 180 44.71 -22.01 -28.33
CA SER A 180 44.93 -22.62 -27.01
C SER A 180 43.64 -22.72 -26.21
N ARG A 181 43.51 -23.83 -25.47
CA ARG A 181 42.35 -24.12 -24.62
C ARG A 181 42.70 -23.91 -23.15
N VAL A 182 41.79 -23.30 -22.39
CA VAL A 182 42.00 -23.01 -20.97
C VAL A 182 41.01 -23.82 -20.15
N THR A 183 41.52 -24.67 -19.25
CA THR A 183 40.68 -25.36 -18.28
C THR A 183 40.36 -24.43 -17.12
N LEU A 184 39.08 -24.31 -16.79
CA LEU A 184 38.56 -23.54 -15.66
C LEU A 184 37.98 -24.52 -14.63
N HIS A 185 38.34 -24.33 -13.37
CA HIS A 185 37.73 -24.97 -12.22
C HIS A 185 36.82 -23.96 -11.51
N LEU A 186 35.57 -24.35 -11.28
CA LEU A 186 34.51 -23.51 -10.77
C LEU A 186 34.16 -23.95 -9.36
N ALA A 187 33.89 -23.00 -8.47
CA ALA A 187 33.60 -23.32 -7.08
C ALA A 187 32.31 -24.14 -6.95
N PRO A 188 32.29 -25.15 -6.06
CA PRO A 188 31.07 -25.87 -5.70
C PRO A 188 30.13 -24.94 -4.94
N LEU A 189 28.83 -25.20 -5.05
CA LEU A 189 27.82 -24.31 -4.49
C LEU A 189 27.71 -24.44 -2.97
N ILE A 190 27.52 -23.31 -2.29
CA ILE A 190 27.02 -23.26 -0.92
C ILE A 190 25.48 -23.26 -0.98
N ALA A 191 24.82 -23.94 -0.04
CA ALA A 191 23.36 -23.96 0.04
C ALA A 191 22.80 -22.52 0.09
N GLN A 192 21.89 -22.19 -0.83
CA GLN A 192 21.34 -20.85 -0.98
C GLN A 192 19.85 -20.88 -1.35
N ASN A 193 19.13 -19.78 -1.11
CA ASN A 193 17.68 -19.68 -1.31
C ASN A 193 17.29 -18.66 -2.41
N HIS A 194 18.03 -18.62 -3.53
CA HIS A 194 17.85 -17.64 -4.63
C HIS A 194 17.34 -18.25 -5.95
N ASN A 195 16.88 -19.51 -5.96
CA ASN A 195 16.41 -20.21 -7.17
C ASN A 195 17.42 -20.25 -8.33
N ILE A 196 18.71 -20.35 -8.00
CA ILE A 196 19.79 -20.37 -8.99
C ILE A 196 19.87 -21.76 -9.62
N SER A 197 19.96 -21.81 -10.95
CA SER A 197 20.00 -23.06 -11.71
C SER A 197 21.17 -23.15 -12.69
N ARG A 198 21.77 -22.01 -13.04
CA ARG A 198 22.83 -21.90 -14.04
C ARG A 198 23.90 -20.89 -13.62
N ARG A 199 25.06 -20.99 -14.25
CA ARG A 199 26.18 -20.07 -14.13
C ARG A 199 26.66 -19.66 -15.53
N ARG A 200 27.09 -18.42 -15.72
CA ARG A 200 27.69 -17.94 -16.98
C ARG A 200 29.13 -17.58 -16.76
N ILE A 201 29.96 -17.89 -17.75
CA ILE A 201 31.39 -17.56 -17.76
C ILE A 201 31.62 -16.52 -18.83
N TYR A 202 32.33 -15.46 -18.47
CA TYR A 202 32.76 -14.42 -19.40
C TYR A 202 34.28 -14.30 -19.43
N ARG A 203 34.83 -13.82 -20.54
CA ARG A 203 36.26 -13.51 -20.65
C ARG A 203 36.54 -12.22 -21.40
N THR A 204 37.68 -11.60 -21.12
CA THR A 204 38.18 -10.44 -21.90
C THR A 204 38.74 -10.87 -23.25
N VAL A 205 38.78 -9.92 -24.19
CA VAL A 205 39.49 -10.06 -25.48
C VAL A 205 40.49 -8.92 -25.64
N THR A 206 41.70 -9.23 -26.07
CA THR A 206 42.73 -8.21 -26.35
C THR A 206 42.47 -7.59 -27.73
N GLY A 207 42.37 -6.25 -27.83
CA GLY A 207 42.30 -5.53 -29.12
C GLY A 207 41.09 -4.62 -29.37
N GLY A 208 40.13 -4.51 -28.42
CA GLY A 208 38.88 -3.77 -28.61
C GLY A 208 38.82 -2.31 -28.11
N GLY A 209 39.92 -1.75 -27.58
CA GLY A 209 39.93 -0.38 -27.04
C GLY A 209 39.24 -0.19 -25.68
N ALA A 210 38.43 -1.15 -25.24
CA ALA A 210 37.96 -1.34 -23.86
C ALA A 210 38.01 -2.85 -23.52
N ALA A 211 38.39 -3.19 -22.29
CA ALA A 211 38.47 -4.58 -21.82
C ALA A 211 37.08 -5.06 -21.38
N ASP A 212 36.16 -5.24 -22.33
CA ASP A 212 34.83 -5.78 -22.06
C ASP A 212 34.89 -7.30 -21.83
N TYR A 213 34.03 -7.79 -20.94
CA TYR A 213 33.83 -9.22 -20.70
C TYR A 213 32.75 -9.76 -21.64
N LEU A 214 33.11 -10.72 -22.49
CA LEU A 214 32.20 -11.36 -23.45
C LEU A 214 31.85 -12.78 -23.00
N LEU A 215 30.59 -13.17 -23.22
CA LEU A 215 30.06 -14.46 -22.81
C LEU A 215 30.80 -15.61 -23.51
N VAL A 216 31.37 -16.52 -22.73
CA VAL A 216 32.00 -17.75 -23.21
C VAL A 216 30.94 -18.86 -23.27
N THR A 217 30.23 -19.09 -22.17
CA THR A 217 29.28 -20.21 -22.08
C THR A 217 28.30 -20.05 -20.91
N GLU A 218 27.20 -20.79 -20.98
CA GLU A 218 26.24 -20.97 -19.88
C GLU A 218 26.23 -22.45 -19.48
N LEU A 219 26.46 -22.71 -18.19
CA LEU A 219 26.59 -24.06 -17.64
C LEU A 219 25.51 -24.34 -16.60
N ALA A 220 25.19 -25.61 -16.43
CA ALA A 220 24.39 -26.05 -15.29
C ALA A 220 25.13 -25.69 -13.98
N LEU A 221 24.38 -25.29 -12.96
CA LEU A 221 24.99 -24.82 -11.71
C LEU A 221 25.88 -25.88 -11.04
N GLY A 222 25.60 -27.17 -11.22
CA GLY A 222 26.42 -28.25 -10.65
C GLY A 222 27.72 -28.56 -11.40
N GLN A 223 28.01 -27.90 -12.52
CA GLN A 223 29.24 -28.15 -13.28
C GLN A 223 30.43 -27.45 -12.62
N GLU A 224 31.46 -28.22 -12.28
CA GLU A 224 32.65 -27.74 -11.54
C GLU A 224 33.88 -27.51 -12.43
N SER A 225 33.82 -27.92 -13.70
CA SER A 225 34.93 -27.73 -14.65
C SER A 225 34.43 -27.41 -16.05
N TYR A 226 35.14 -26.55 -16.75
CA TYR A 226 34.88 -26.21 -18.15
C TYR A 226 36.18 -25.98 -18.91
N VAL A 227 36.26 -26.42 -20.15
CA VAL A 227 37.41 -26.16 -21.02
C VAL A 227 37.00 -25.13 -22.06
N ASP A 228 37.54 -23.93 -21.95
CA ASP A 228 37.32 -22.86 -22.92
C ASP A 228 38.19 -23.08 -24.15
N ALA A 229 37.55 -23.42 -25.27
CA ALA A 229 38.16 -23.63 -26.56
C ALA A 229 37.64 -22.65 -27.63
N LEU A 230 36.82 -21.66 -27.25
CA LEU A 230 36.16 -20.79 -28.21
C LEU A 230 37.13 -19.74 -28.77
N PRO A 231 37.13 -19.47 -30.09
CA PRO A 231 37.81 -18.31 -30.65
C PRO A 231 37.07 -17.02 -30.28
N SER A 232 37.79 -15.89 -30.22
CA SER A 232 37.22 -14.62 -29.75
C SER A 232 36.08 -14.08 -30.64
N ALA A 233 35.99 -14.51 -31.89
CA ALA A 233 34.89 -14.19 -32.81
C ALA A 233 33.58 -14.96 -32.53
N GLU A 234 33.64 -16.04 -31.73
CA GLU A 234 32.48 -16.86 -31.36
C GLU A 234 31.95 -16.54 -29.96
N LEU A 235 32.55 -15.57 -29.26
CA LEU A 235 32.05 -15.11 -27.98
C LEU A 235 30.70 -14.40 -28.13
N GLY A 236 29.86 -14.57 -27.11
CA GLY A 236 28.52 -14.00 -27.06
C GLY A 236 28.51 -12.53 -26.63
N GLY A 237 27.37 -12.10 -26.09
CA GLY A 237 27.14 -10.72 -25.67
C GLY A 237 28.08 -10.24 -24.55
N VAL A 238 28.18 -8.92 -24.43
CA VAL A 238 28.92 -8.24 -23.35
C VAL A 238 28.18 -8.44 -22.02
N LEU A 239 28.94 -8.55 -20.94
CA LEU A 239 28.41 -8.54 -19.58
C LEU A 239 27.81 -7.15 -19.26
N GLU A 240 26.53 -7.10 -18.89
CA GLU A 240 25.82 -5.85 -18.58
C GLU A 240 25.38 -5.74 -17.11
N THR A 241 25.48 -6.83 -16.33
CA THR A 241 24.84 -6.95 -15.01
C THR A 241 25.73 -6.53 -13.83
N TYR A 242 26.80 -5.76 -14.07
CA TYR A 242 27.76 -5.35 -13.04
C TYR A 242 27.11 -4.80 -11.77
N ASP A 243 26.09 -3.97 -11.94
CA ASP A 243 25.40 -3.27 -10.86
C ASP A 243 24.06 -3.92 -10.46
N TYR A 244 23.76 -5.14 -10.92
CA TYR A 244 22.50 -5.84 -10.61
C TYR A 244 22.52 -6.45 -9.21
N LEU A 245 22.85 -5.60 -8.23
CA LEU A 245 23.05 -5.97 -6.83
C LEU A 245 21.74 -6.42 -6.20
N MET A 246 21.86 -7.35 -5.25
CA MET A 246 20.73 -7.74 -4.42
C MET A 246 20.30 -6.62 -3.46
N PRO A 247 19.01 -6.53 -3.11
CA PRO A 247 18.56 -5.59 -2.10
C PRO A 247 19.08 -6.00 -0.70
N PRO A 248 19.27 -5.04 0.23
CA PRO A 248 19.70 -5.35 1.58
C PRO A 248 18.58 -6.01 2.40
N ASP A 249 18.97 -6.76 3.43
CA ASP A 249 18.02 -7.55 4.25
C ASP A 249 17.01 -6.69 5.02
N ASN A 250 17.43 -5.52 5.47
CA ASN A 250 16.56 -4.59 6.20
C ASN A 250 15.65 -3.74 5.30
N MET A 251 15.59 -4.02 3.99
CA MET A 251 14.72 -3.30 3.05
C MET A 251 13.25 -3.64 3.28
N VAL A 252 12.42 -2.60 3.39
CA VAL A 252 10.97 -2.69 3.64
C VAL A 252 10.20 -1.67 2.78
N GLY A 253 8.87 -1.73 2.83
CA GLY A 253 8.03 -0.68 2.23
C GLY A 253 7.96 -0.74 0.71
N LEU A 254 8.07 -1.93 0.13
CA LEU A 254 8.10 -2.13 -1.31
C LEU A 254 6.83 -1.58 -2.01
N CYS A 255 7.03 -0.73 -3.03
CA CYS A 255 5.97 -0.24 -3.93
C CYS A 255 6.46 -0.17 -5.38
N LEU A 256 5.53 -0.14 -6.33
CA LEU A 256 5.85 -0.11 -7.76
C LEU A 256 5.43 1.23 -8.37
N MET A 257 6.36 1.87 -9.08
CA MET A 257 6.11 3.08 -9.87
C MET A 257 5.61 2.72 -11.28
N ALA A 258 4.88 3.63 -11.92
CA ALA A 258 4.22 3.38 -13.21
C ALA A 258 5.18 3.11 -14.39
N ASN A 259 6.46 3.46 -14.26
CA ASN A 259 7.51 3.15 -15.24
C ASN A 259 8.23 1.82 -14.98
N GLY A 260 7.69 0.96 -14.11
CA GLY A 260 8.23 -0.37 -13.82
C GLY A 260 9.39 -0.36 -12.80
N ILE A 261 9.75 0.80 -12.25
CA ILE A 261 10.75 0.92 -11.18
C ILE A 261 10.11 0.49 -9.86
N ALA A 262 10.70 -0.51 -9.20
CA ALA A 262 10.35 -0.81 -7.82
C ALA A 262 11.11 0.14 -6.89
N ALA A 263 10.42 0.65 -5.87
CA ALA A 263 11.01 1.49 -4.83
C ALA A 263 10.79 0.85 -3.46
N ALA A 264 11.77 1.04 -2.58
CA ALA A 264 11.75 0.56 -1.21
C ALA A 264 12.66 1.44 -0.35
N PHE A 265 12.71 1.19 0.94
CA PHE A 265 13.59 1.93 1.83
C PHE A 265 14.21 1.05 2.93
N ALA A 266 15.33 1.52 3.46
CA ALA A 266 16.00 0.95 4.63
C ALA A 266 16.51 2.10 5.51
N GLY A 267 15.97 2.24 6.71
CA GLY A 267 16.31 3.37 7.59
C GLY A 267 15.92 4.71 6.97
N ASN A 268 16.92 5.54 6.65
CA ASN A 268 16.74 6.85 6.00
C ASN A 268 17.13 6.83 4.51
N GLU A 269 17.43 5.68 3.92
CA GLU A 269 17.78 5.53 2.50
C GLU A 269 16.58 5.04 1.67
N VAL A 270 16.28 5.74 0.59
CA VAL A 270 15.38 5.31 -0.48
C VAL A 270 16.20 4.58 -1.54
N MET A 271 15.67 3.49 -2.05
CA MET A 271 16.33 2.61 -3.00
C MET A 271 15.40 2.40 -4.19
N PHE A 272 15.98 2.26 -5.39
CA PHE A 272 15.24 2.02 -6.63
C PHE A 272 15.86 0.83 -7.37
N SER A 273 15.00 0.00 -7.96
CA SER A 273 15.42 -1.08 -8.84
C SER A 273 15.70 -0.58 -10.26
N GLU A 274 16.35 -1.42 -11.06
CA GLU A 274 16.27 -1.29 -12.52
C GLU A 274 14.81 -1.37 -13.00
N PRO A 275 14.42 -0.64 -14.06
CA PRO A 275 13.06 -0.67 -14.58
C PRO A 275 12.69 -2.08 -15.05
N TYR A 276 11.53 -2.57 -14.61
CA TYR A 276 11.01 -3.90 -14.94
C TYR A 276 11.87 -5.07 -14.44
N LEU A 277 12.92 -4.82 -13.65
CA LEU A 277 13.80 -5.83 -13.07
C LEU A 277 13.88 -5.67 -11.53
N PRO A 278 12.82 -6.04 -10.78
CA PRO A 278 12.78 -5.86 -9.31
C PRO A 278 13.83 -6.67 -8.54
N TYR A 279 14.64 -7.51 -9.20
CA TYR A 279 15.74 -8.25 -8.58
C TYR A 279 17.06 -7.46 -8.56
N ALA A 280 17.19 -6.37 -9.34
CA ALA A 280 18.41 -5.60 -9.50
C ALA A 280 18.28 -4.22 -8.83
N TRP A 281 19.09 -3.95 -7.81
CA TRP A 281 19.04 -2.73 -6.98
C TRP A 281 20.41 -2.02 -6.94
N PRO A 282 20.82 -1.35 -8.03
CA PRO A 282 22.10 -0.66 -8.12
C PRO A 282 22.36 0.31 -6.96
N GLY A 283 23.57 0.26 -6.40
CA GLY A 283 23.98 1.13 -5.29
C GLY A 283 23.94 2.62 -5.66
N ALA A 284 24.20 2.95 -6.92
CA ALA A 284 24.19 4.32 -7.43
C ALA A 284 22.81 5.00 -7.39
N TYR A 285 21.72 4.24 -7.29
CA TYR A 285 20.36 4.79 -7.27
C TYR A 285 19.87 5.11 -5.86
N ARG A 286 20.65 4.79 -4.83
CA ARG A 286 20.27 5.07 -3.43
C ARG A 286 20.32 6.56 -3.16
N GLN A 287 19.31 7.06 -2.44
CA GLN A 287 19.24 8.46 -2.02
C GLN A 287 18.87 8.55 -0.54
N SER A 288 19.52 9.45 0.19
CA SER A 288 19.30 9.62 1.62
C SER A 288 18.29 10.73 1.93
N THR A 289 17.53 10.53 2.99
CA THR A 289 16.69 11.54 3.64
C THR A 289 17.26 11.95 4.99
N GLU A 290 16.85 13.10 5.51
CA GLU A 290 17.35 13.64 6.79
C GLU A 290 16.87 12.82 8.01
N HIS A 291 15.70 12.19 7.92
CA HIS A 291 15.05 11.45 9.00
C HIS A 291 14.71 10.04 8.53
N ASN A 292 14.58 9.10 9.47
CA ASN A 292 14.17 7.75 9.13
C ASN A 292 12.81 7.74 8.41
N ILE A 293 12.75 6.97 7.34
CA ILE A 293 11.56 6.82 6.51
C ILE A 293 10.56 5.95 7.27
N VAL A 294 9.31 6.40 7.27
CA VAL A 294 8.21 5.69 7.93
C VAL A 294 7.44 4.89 6.89
N ALA A 295 7.10 5.51 5.75
CA ALA A 295 6.30 4.91 4.68
C ALA A 295 6.67 5.52 3.30
N ILE A 296 6.47 4.76 2.22
CA ILE A 296 6.55 5.27 0.84
C ILE A 296 5.32 4.84 0.00
N ALA A 297 4.90 5.68 -0.93
CA ALA A 297 3.82 5.39 -1.88
C ALA A 297 4.12 6.01 -3.25
N ALA A 298 3.82 5.26 -4.30
CA ALA A 298 3.99 5.71 -5.68
C ALA A 298 2.70 6.37 -6.20
N LEU A 299 2.84 7.55 -6.79
CA LEU A 299 1.82 8.29 -7.54
C LEU A 299 2.31 8.42 -8.99
N GLY A 300 1.95 7.45 -9.83
CA GLY A 300 2.47 7.39 -11.20
C GLY A 300 3.99 7.21 -11.22
N THR A 301 4.72 8.19 -11.74
CA THR A 301 6.20 8.22 -11.80
C THR A 301 6.83 9.03 -10.66
N VAL A 302 6.04 9.45 -9.68
CA VAL A 302 6.48 10.18 -8.50
C VAL A 302 6.39 9.26 -7.28
N LEU A 303 7.41 9.24 -6.44
CA LEU A 303 7.39 8.55 -5.16
C LEU A 303 7.26 9.57 -4.03
N VAL A 304 6.20 9.44 -3.24
CA VAL A 304 6.04 10.18 -1.99
C VAL A 304 6.70 9.39 -0.87
N VAL A 305 7.61 10.04 -0.15
CA VAL A 305 8.36 9.45 0.95
C VAL A 305 8.07 10.25 2.21
N VAL A 306 7.44 9.62 3.20
CA VAL A 306 7.10 10.25 4.48
C VAL A 306 8.00 9.72 5.58
N THR A 307 8.51 10.62 6.42
CA THR A 307 9.55 10.32 7.41
C THR A 307 9.08 10.68 8.82
N GLN A 308 9.95 10.45 9.81
CA GLN A 308 9.79 10.95 11.18
C GLN A 308 9.96 12.49 11.31
N GLY A 309 10.20 13.19 10.21
CA GLY A 309 10.31 14.66 10.16
C GLY A 309 9.56 15.25 8.96
N TYR A 310 10.25 15.38 7.82
CA TYR A 310 9.73 16.01 6.60
C TYR A 310 9.31 14.99 5.54
N ALA A 311 8.32 15.34 4.73
CA ALA A 311 8.01 14.58 3.53
C ALA A 311 8.92 14.97 2.36
N TYR A 312 9.19 14.02 1.47
CA TYR A 312 9.98 14.18 0.26
C TYR A 312 9.21 13.66 -0.95
N LEU A 313 9.46 14.25 -2.11
CA LEU A 313 9.11 13.67 -3.40
C LEU A 313 10.37 13.25 -4.15
N PHE A 314 10.31 12.07 -4.73
CA PHE A 314 11.30 11.61 -5.70
C PHE A 314 10.62 11.46 -7.06
N SER A 315 11.21 12.03 -8.10
CA SER A 315 10.67 11.92 -9.45
C SER A 315 11.78 11.81 -10.47
N GLY A 316 11.51 11.04 -11.52
CA GLY A 316 12.46 10.74 -12.58
C GLY A 316 11.85 9.76 -13.58
N VAL A 317 12.39 9.77 -14.79
CA VAL A 317 11.97 8.84 -15.85
C VAL A 317 12.80 7.55 -15.84
N SER A 318 14.03 7.63 -15.32
CA SER A 318 14.91 6.49 -15.08
C SER A 318 15.46 6.53 -13.65
N PRO A 319 15.88 5.39 -13.05
CA PRO A 319 16.41 5.37 -11.69
C PRO A 319 17.63 6.28 -11.52
N GLY A 320 18.55 6.29 -12.50
CA GLY A 320 19.75 7.13 -12.47
C GLY A 320 19.50 8.64 -12.64
N SER A 321 18.29 9.04 -13.06
CA SER A 321 17.88 10.45 -13.16
C SER A 321 16.91 10.87 -12.06
N MET A 322 16.71 10.05 -11.03
CA MET A 322 15.83 10.37 -9.90
C MET A 322 16.34 11.60 -9.16
N THR A 323 15.48 12.59 -9.03
CA THR A 323 15.74 13.80 -8.23
C THR A 323 14.86 13.80 -7.00
N SER A 324 15.37 14.31 -5.89
CA SER A 324 14.62 14.45 -4.64
C SER A 324 14.31 15.91 -4.33
N SER A 325 13.12 16.15 -3.79
CA SER A 325 12.68 17.46 -3.32
C SER A 325 12.06 17.35 -1.94
N LYS A 326 12.52 18.17 -1.00
CA LYS A 326 12.00 18.26 0.36
C LYS A 326 10.77 19.15 0.37
N LEU A 327 9.65 18.66 0.90
CA LEU A 327 8.42 19.43 0.96
C LEU A 327 8.44 20.38 2.17
N PRO A 328 7.92 21.62 2.04
CA PRO A 328 7.94 22.63 3.10
C PRO A 328 6.85 22.38 4.17
N ILE A 329 6.52 21.13 4.45
CA ILE A 329 5.56 20.72 5.46
C ILE A 329 6.28 20.01 6.62
N MET A 330 6.20 20.59 7.81
CA MET A 330 6.80 20.05 9.04
C MET A 330 5.82 19.10 9.72
N GLN A 331 5.48 18.00 9.06
CA GLN A 331 4.53 17.00 9.58
C GLN A 331 5.13 15.60 9.47
N ALA A 332 5.53 15.05 10.61
CA ALA A 332 6.01 13.68 10.70
C ALA A 332 4.87 12.68 10.50
N CYS A 333 5.15 11.57 9.83
CA CYS A 333 4.23 10.44 9.75
C CYS A 333 4.27 9.64 11.06
N LEU A 334 3.13 9.46 11.70
CA LEU A 334 3.05 8.80 13.01
C LEU A 334 2.73 7.30 12.93
N SER A 335 2.12 6.86 11.83
CA SER A 335 1.80 5.46 11.59
C SER A 335 2.05 5.13 10.13
N THR A 336 2.87 4.10 9.87
CA THR A 336 3.10 3.66 8.50
C THR A 336 1.82 3.13 7.83
N ASP A 337 0.92 2.48 8.59
CA ASP A 337 -0.33 1.93 8.06
C ASP A 337 -1.41 3.00 7.84
N SER A 338 -1.13 4.26 8.18
CA SER A 338 -2.03 5.38 7.92
C SER A 338 -1.90 5.93 6.50
N MET A 339 -0.85 5.57 5.76
CA MET A 339 -0.64 6.13 4.44
C MET A 339 -1.45 5.39 3.39
N VAL A 340 -2.28 6.13 2.67
CA VAL A 340 -3.20 5.61 1.66
C VAL A 340 -3.02 6.39 0.36
N GLU A 341 -2.83 5.68 -0.73
CA GLU A 341 -2.90 6.23 -2.08
C GLU A 341 -4.37 6.47 -2.45
N MET A 342 -4.67 7.74 -2.76
CA MET A 342 -5.92 8.21 -3.33
C MET A 342 -5.70 8.58 -4.79
N ASP A 343 -6.75 9.01 -5.49
CA ASP A 343 -6.66 9.39 -6.89
C ASP A 343 -5.82 10.67 -7.08
N GLY A 344 -4.51 10.50 -7.33
CA GLY A 344 -3.56 11.58 -7.63
C GLY A 344 -2.86 12.21 -6.42
N PHE A 345 -3.15 11.74 -5.20
CA PHE A 345 -2.51 12.20 -3.96
C PHE A 345 -2.46 11.09 -2.92
N VAL A 346 -1.62 11.23 -1.90
CA VAL A 346 -1.60 10.35 -0.73
C VAL A 346 -2.10 11.08 0.50
N LEU A 347 -2.74 10.35 1.40
CA LEU A 347 -3.07 10.82 2.75
C LEU A 347 -2.27 10.02 3.77
N TYR A 348 -1.70 10.68 4.78
CA TYR A 348 -1.09 10.00 5.94
C TYR A 348 -1.40 10.73 7.24
N ALA A 349 -1.37 10.01 8.36
CA ALA A 349 -1.64 10.58 9.68
C ALA A 349 -0.40 11.26 10.28
N ALA A 350 -0.57 12.53 10.62
CA ALA A 350 0.40 13.33 11.37
C ALA A 350 -0.18 13.80 12.71
N ALA A 351 0.65 14.46 13.52
CA ALA A 351 0.25 14.96 14.83
C ALA A 351 -0.84 16.05 14.79
N ASN A 352 -1.02 16.73 13.65
CA ASN A 352 -1.97 17.84 13.51
C ASN A 352 -3.19 17.51 12.64
N GLY A 353 -3.24 16.33 12.02
CA GLY A 353 -4.32 15.94 11.12
C GLY A 353 -3.87 14.90 10.10
N LEU A 354 -4.73 14.61 9.13
CA LEU A 354 -4.31 13.93 7.90
C LEU A 354 -3.59 14.93 7.01
N VAL A 355 -2.43 14.55 6.49
CA VAL A 355 -1.67 15.36 5.53
C VAL A 355 -1.89 14.78 4.15
N SER A 356 -2.25 15.65 3.21
CA SER A 356 -2.31 15.34 1.78
C SER A 356 -1.02 15.75 1.12
N VAL A 357 -0.51 14.91 0.23
CA VAL A 357 0.62 15.22 -0.67
C VAL A 357 0.26 14.73 -2.06
N ASP A 358 0.24 15.64 -3.04
CA ASP A 358 0.00 15.30 -4.44
C ASP A 358 1.30 15.03 -5.22
N ALA A 359 1.17 14.51 -6.44
CA ALA A 359 2.30 14.24 -7.32
C ALA A 359 3.07 15.51 -7.76
N ALA A 360 2.49 16.70 -7.61
CA ALA A 360 3.12 17.98 -7.94
C ALA A 360 3.92 18.58 -6.76
N GLY A 361 3.82 18.01 -5.57
CA GLY A 361 4.50 18.49 -4.36
C GLY A 361 3.70 19.49 -3.55
N ASN A 362 2.41 19.66 -3.83
CA ASN A 362 1.54 20.40 -2.93
C ASN A 362 1.25 19.54 -1.71
N ALA A 363 1.59 20.06 -0.54
CA ALA A 363 1.33 19.39 0.73
C ALA A 363 0.58 20.29 1.71
N LEU A 364 -0.46 19.76 2.34
CA LEU A 364 -1.28 20.48 3.31
C LEU A 364 -1.93 19.55 4.32
N VAL A 365 -2.34 20.08 5.49
CA VAL A 365 -3.11 19.32 6.47
C VAL A 365 -4.58 19.30 6.03
N ALA A 366 -5.01 18.21 5.38
CA ALA A 366 -6.33 18.08 4.76
C ALA A 366 -7.47 18.23 5.77
N THR A 367 -7.30 17.75 7.00
CA THR A 367 -8.35 17.82 8.03
C THR A 367 -8.35 19.14 8.79
N GLU A 368 -7.45 20.09 8.50
CA GLU A 368 -7.30 21.32 9.30
C GLU A 368 -8.61 22.09 9.38
N ALA A 369 -9.35 22.23 8.27
CA ALA A 369 -10.60 22.97 8.22
C ALA A 369 -11.73 22.34 9.06
N ILE A 370 -11.64 21.05 9.42
CA ILE A 370 -12.75 20.29 10.02
C ILE A 370 -12.43 19.71 11.40
N VAL A 371 -11.17 19.55 11.78
CA VAL A 371 -10.74 19.08 13.10
C VAL A 371 -9.58 19.94 13.61
N GLU A 372 -9.68 20.44 14.84
CA GLU A 372 -8.54 21.12 15.48
C GLU A 372 -7.43 20.11 15.82
N PRO A 373 -6.13 20.46 15.67
CA PRO A 373 -5.01 19.56 15.99
C PRO A 373 -5.06 18.92 17.39
N ARG A 374 -5.54 19.65 18.42
CA ARG A 374 -5.67 19.10 19.77
C ARG A 374 -6.79 18.04 19.86
N GLN A 375 -7.94 18.34 19.25
CA GLN A 375 -9.05 17.39 19.13
C GLN A 375 -8.64 16.15 18.32
N TRP A 376 -7.86 16.34 17.25
CA TRP A 376 -7.34 15.25 16.42
C TRP A 376 -6.54 14.25 17.26
N ARG A 377 -5.53 14.73 18.00
CA ARG A 377 -4.68 13.86 18.83
C ARG A 377 -5.46 13.13 19.92
N GLN A 378 -6.35 13.83 20.61
CA GLN A 378 -7.11 13.25 21.72
C GLN A 378 -8.24 12.32 21.24
N GLY A 379 -8.80 12.58 20.07
CA GLY A 379 -9.95 11.85 19.55
C GLY A 379 -9.58 10.63 18.72
N PHE A 380 -8.46 10.68 17.99
CA PHE A 380 -8.15 9.68 16.95
C PHE A 380 -6.82 8.95 17.12
N HIS A 381 -5.95 9.34 18.07
CA HIS A 381 -4.69 8.64 18.37
C HIS A 381 -3.91 8.26 17.09
N PRO A 382 -3.41 9.27 16.34
CA PRO A 382 -2.90 9.09 14.98
C PRO A 382 -1.78 8.05 14.82
N GLU A 383 -1.01 7.79 15.88
CA GLU A 383 0.01 6.75 15.96
C GLU A 383 -0.54 5.31 15.84
N THR A 384 -1.84 5.11 16.05
CA THR A 384 -2.50 3.80 15.97
C THR A 384 -3.34 3.61 14.70
N ILE A 385 -3.42 4.64 13.85
CA ILE A 385 -4.27 4.63 12.66
C ILE A 385 -3.76 3.59 11.65
N ARG A 386 -4.68 2.74 11.18
CA ARG A 386 -4.54 1.87 10.01
C ARG A 386 -5.64 2.24 9.04
N ALA A 387 -5.31 2.45 7.77
CA ALA A 387 -6.24 3.03 6.81
C ALA A 387 -6.21 2.36 5.43
N TRP A 388 -7.33 2.49 4.72
CA TRP A 388 -7.57 1.95 3.39
C TRP A 388 -8.42 2.92 2.57
N ARG A 389 -8.29 2.86 1.24
CA ARG A 389 -9.20 3.56 0.31
C ARG A 389 -10.46 2.72 0.13
N VAL A 390 -11.63 3.32 0.33
CA VAL A 390 -12.94 2.71 0.04
C VAL A 390 -13.77 3.72 -0.74
N GLU A 391 -14.08 3.42 -2.00
CA GLU A 391 -14.88 4.30 -2.87
C GLU A 391 -14.41 5.77 -2.91
N GLY A 392 -13.09 5.99 -2.92
CA GLY A 392 -12.48 7.33 -2.91
C GLY A 392 -12.46 8.04 -1.54
N GLU A 393 -12.89 7.35 -0.47
CA GLU A 393 -12.90 7.85 0.91
C GLU A 393 -11.76 7.23 1.72
N TYR A 394 -11.25 7.98 2.71
CA TYR A 394 -10.24 7.51 3.65
C TYR A 394 -10.91 6.77 4.81
N PHE A 395 -10.91 5.43 4.75
CA PHE A 395 -11.45 4.57 5.79
C PHE A 395 -10.35 4.21 6.79
N ALA A 396 -10.51 4.56 8.06
CA ALA A 396 -9.49 4.34 9.09
C ALA A 396 -10.04 3.65 10.33
N LEU A 397 -9.23 2.74 10.88
CA LEU A 397 -9.39 2.14 12.21
C LEU A 397 -8.25 2.59 13.12
N TYR A 398 -8.53 2.80 14.39
CA TYR A 398 -7.57 3.24 15.40
C TYR A 398 -7.94 2.67 16.78
N ARG A 399 -7.05 2.85 17.76
CA ARG A 399 -7.30 2.51 19.17
C ARG A 399 -7.58 3.79 19.94
N ASP A 400 -8.72 3.84 20.64
CA ASP A 400 -9.06 4.99 21.48
C ASP A 400 -8.18 5.06 22.75
N ALA A 401 -8.37 6.10 23.57
CA ALA A 401 -7.62 6.28 24.83
C ALA A 401 -7.77 5.12 25.84
N ARG A 402 -8.72 4.20 25.63
CA ARG A 402 -8.97 3.01 26.45
C ARG A 402 -8.58 1.72 25.70
N ASP A 403 -7.80 1.83 24.63
CA ASP A 403 -7.36 0.74 23.75
C ASP A 403 -8.51 -0.04 23.07
N ARG A 404 -9.66 0.60 22.88
CA ARG A 404 -10.81 -0.01 22.20
C ARG A 404 -10.75 0.29 20.71
N PRO A 405 -11.16 -0.66 19.84
CA PRO A 405 -11.26 -0.39 18.42
C PRO A 405 -12.30 0.70 18.15
N ALA A 406 -11.94 1.65 17.31
CA ALA A 406 -12.82 2.68 16.79
C ALA A 406 -12.44 2.96 15.33
N GLY A 407 -13.34 3.57 14.57
CA GLY A 407 -13.03 3.95 13.21
C GLY A 407 -13.72 5.22 12.76
N PHE A 408 -13.21 5.77 11.67
CA PHE A 408 -13.80 6.90 10.98
C PHE A 408 -13.60 6.80 9.47
N ILE A 409 -14.44 7.50 8.74
CA ILE A 409 -14.32 7.73 7.31
C ILE A 409 -14.15 9.24 7.12
N PHE A 410 -13.11 9.64 6.40
CA PHE A 410 -12.90 11.01 5.96
C PHE A 410 -13.13 11.10 4.45
N ASP A 411 -14.03 11.99 4.04
CA ASP A 411 -14.26 12.30 2.62
C ASP A 411 -13.52 13.60 2.27
N PRO A 412 -12.46 13.55 1.45
CA PRO A 412 -11.69 14.73 1.05
C PRO A 412 -12.46 15.68 0.12
N ARG A 413 -13.54 15.23 -0.54
CA ARG A 413 -14.38 16.06 -1.41
C ARG A 413 -15.48 16.75 -0.61
N ALA A 414 -16.17 16.00 0.25
CA ALA A 414 -17.24 16.56 1.09
C ALA A 414 -16.70 17.36 2.29
N MET A 415 -15.45 17.13 2.68
CA MET A 415 -14.82 17.71 3.87
C MET A 415 -15.66 17.44 5.12
N ASP A 416 -15.93 16.16 5.37
CA ASP A 416 -16.64 15.68 6.54
C ASP A 416 -16.02 14.41 7.15
N LEU A 417 -16.42 14.13 8.39
CA LEU A 417 -16.06 12.91 9.10
C LEU A 417 -17.31 12.11 9.45
N ARG A 418 -17.20 10.79 9.34
CA ARG A 418 -18.21 9.83 9.78
C ARG A 418 -17.55 8.80 10.67
N ARG A 419 -18.22 8.37 11.73
CA ARG A 419 -17.77 7.29 12.61
C ARG A 419 -18.18 5.94 12.04
N VAL A 420 -17.36 4.94 12.30
CA VAL A 420 -17.71 3.54 12.07
C VAL A 420 -17.38 2.72 13.31
N ASP A 421 -18.21 1.75 13.63
CA ASP A 421 -18.05 0.85 14.79
C ASP A 421 -17.67 -0.56 14.37
N THR A 422 -16.79 -0.65 13.38
CA THR A 422 -16.35 -1.92 12.83
C THR A 422 -14.89 -2.20 13.18
N ASP A 423 -14.55 -3.49 13.31
CA ASP A 423 -13.17 -3.93 13.58
C ASP A 423 -12.81 -5.19 12.80
N PHE A 424 -11.66 -5.18 12.14
CA PHE A 424 -11.12 -6.32 11.40
C PHE A 424 -9.60 -6.41 11.55
N ALA A 425 -9.08 -7.62 11.38
CA ALA A 425 -7.66 -7.91 11.62
C ALA A 425 -6.78 -7.24 10.55
N CYS A 426 -7.13 -7.44 9.28
CA CYS A 426 -6.46 -6.86 8.13
C CYS A 426 -7.42 -6.72 6.94
N ALA A 427 -7.02 -5.97 5.93
CA ALA A 427 -7.76 -5.83 4.69
C ALA A 427 -6.83 -5.88 3.47
N GLY A 428 -7.40 -6.25 2.33
CA GLY A 428 -6.76 -6.33 1.03
C GLY A 428 -7.69 -5.79 -0.05
N TYR A 429 -7.14 -5.04 -1.00
CA TYR A 429 -7.91 -4.38 -2.03
C TYR A 429 -7.88 -5.18 -3.33
N ARG A 430 -9.04 -5.29 -4.01
CA ARG A 430 -9.12 -5.84 -5.37
C ARG A 430 -9.52 -4.73 -6.34
N LEU A 431 -8.57 -4.35 -7.19
CA LEU A 431 -8.74 -3.25 -8.15
C LEU A 431 -9.85 -3.50 -9.17
N GLU A 432 -10.02 -4.75 -9.63
CA GLU A 432 -10.97 -5.11 -10.70
C GLU A 432 -12.43 -4.76 -10.40
N ASN A 433 -12.83 -4.82 -9.13
CA ASN A 433 -14.19 -4.53 -8.67
C ASN A 433 -14.22 -3.40 -7.63
N GLU A 434 -13.11 -2.69 -7.46
CA GLU A 434 -12.94 -1.59 -6.48
C GLU A 434 -13.38 -1.93 -5.05
N GLN A 435 -13.29 -3.21 -4.68
CA GLN A 435 -13.83 -3.70 -3.41
C GLN A 435 -12.72 -3.97 -2.39
N LEU A 436 -12.95 -3.51 -1.17
CA LEU A 436 -12.11 -3.87 -0.01
C LEU A 436 -12.59 -5.18 0.60
N TYR A 437 -11.67 -6.12 0.75
CA TYR A 437 -11.88 -7.39 1.44
C TYR A 437 -11.24 -7.32 2.82
N VAL A 438 -11.93 -7.81 3.84
CA VAL A 438 -11.51 -7.74 5.23
C VAL A 438 -11.51 -9.12 5.86
N VAL A 439 -10.63 -9.35 6.84
CA VAL A 439 -10.59 -10.60 7.60
C VAL A 439 -11.13 -10.38 9.00
N ARG A 440 -12.16 -11.15 9.37
CA ARG A 440 -12.71 -11.20 10.72
C ARG A 440 -12.68 -12.64 11.20
N ARG A 441 -12.06 -12.89 12.35
CA ARG A 441 -11.98 -14.24 12.96
C ARG A 441 -11.53 -15.33 11.96
N ARG A 442 -10.53 -15.01 11.14
CA ARG A 442 -9.97 -15.88 10.08
C ARG A 442 -10.92 -16.19 8.92
N GLN A 443 -11.94 -15.38 8.71
CA GLN A 443 -12.89 -15.52 7.60
C GLN A 443 -12.84 -14.27 6.74
N LEU A 444 -12.87 -14.46 5.41
CA LEU A 444 -12.86 -13.36 4.43
C LEU A 444 -14.27 -12.80 4.21
N TYR A 445 -14.37 -11.47 4.19
CA TYR A 445 -15.60 -10.75 3.88
C TYR A 445 -15.35 -9.63 2.86
N GLN A 446 -16.35 -9.31 2.04
CA GLN A 446 -16.42 -8.04 1.30
C GLN A 446 -17.02 -6.96 2.21
N LEU A 447 -16.27 -5.89 2.46
CA LEU A 447 -16.68 -4.79 3.32
C LEU A 447 -17.94 -4.10 2.77
N GLN A 448 -19.00 -3.99 3.58
CA GLN A 448 -20.24 -3.27 3.24
C GLN A 448 -20.97 -3.76 1.95
N GLN A 449 -20.78 -5.01 1.54
CA GLN A 449 -21.46 -5.61 0.36
C GLN A 449 -22.56 -6.62 0.72
N GLY A 450 -22.95 -6.69 2.00
CA GLY A 450 -24.03 -7.53 2.47
C GLY A 450 -25.41 -7.01 2.07
N THR A 451 -26.44 -7.81 2.32
CA THR A 451 -27.83 -7.46 1.98
C THR A 451 -28.57 -6.74 3.11
N GLN A 452 -28.04 -6.79 4.33
CA GLN A 452 -28.66 -6.19 5.51
C GLN A 452 -28.05 -4.82 5.79
N PRO A 453 -28.85 -3.77 6.01
CA PRO A 453 -28.35 -2.47 6.45
C PRO A 453 -27.77 -2.55 7.88
N HIS A 454 -26.65 -1.88 8.10
CA HIS A 454 -26.05 -1.67 9.40
C HIS A 454 -26.89 -0.68 10.22
N GLN A 455 -26.85 -0.80 11.54
CA GLN A 455 -27.45 0.19 12.42
C GLN A 455 -26.70 1.52 12.29
N MET A 456 -27.41 2.56 11.85
CA MET A 456 -26.91 3.93 11.73
C MET A 456 -27.40 4.80 12.87
N ARG A 457 -26.65 5.87 13.14
CA ARG A 457 -27.04 6.94 14.06
C ARG A 457 -26.57 8.28 13.48
N TRP A 458 -27.46 9.26 13.47
CA TRP A 458 -27.17 10.61 13.00
C TRP A 458 -27.84 11.62 13.93
N ARG A 459 -27.11 12.63 14.36
CA ARG A 459 -27.60 13.70 15.24
C ARG A 459 -27.29 15.06 14.65
N SER A 460 -28.31 15.88 14.49
CA SER A 460 -28.20 17.22 13.92
C SER A 460 -27.27 18.13 14.71
N ARG A 461 -26.97 19.29 14.14
CA ARG A 461 -26.49 20.43 14.91
C ARG A 461 -27.46 20.86 16.02
N VAL A 462 -26.98 21.72 16.93
CA VAL A 462 -27.81 22.37 17.94
C VAL A 462 -28.51 23.59 17.35
N PHE A 463 -29.83 23.54 17.27
CA PHE A 463 -30.65 24.69 16.91
C PHE A 463 -31.00 25.50 18.15
N LEU A 464 -30.71 26.81 18.12
CA LEU A 464 -30.99 27.73 19.21
C LEU A 464 -32.31 28.45 18.97
N ALA A 465 -33.25 28.29 19.89
CA ALA A 465 -34.48 29.07 19.93
C ALA A 465 -34.26 30.38 20.72
N HIS A 466 -34.78 31.50 20.21
CA HIS A 466 -34.65 32.82 20.86
C HIS A 466 -35.34 32.89 22.25
N ALA A 467 -36.38 32.08 22.46
CA ALA A 467 -37.09 31.90 23.72
C ALA A 467 -37.38 30.40 23.93
N ALA A 468 -38.00 30.02 25.06
CA ALA A 468 -38.49 28.66 25.25
C ALA A 468 -39.65 28.41 24.27
N VAL A 469 -39.31 27.95 23.07
CA VAL A 469 -40.27 27.56 22.03
C VAL A 469 -40.69 26.13 22.31
N SER A 470 -41.96 25.82 22.09
CA SER A 470 -42.49 24.45 22.09
C SER A 470 -42.82 24.07 20.66
N PHE A 471 -42.13 23.06 20.11
CA PHE A 471 -42.56 22.43 18.88
C PHE A 471 -43.69 21.44 19.17
N ALA A 472 -44.68 21.38 18.28
CA ALA A 472 -45.88 20.55 18.48
C ALA A 472 -45.87 19.30 17.60
N CYS A 473 -45.11 19.31 16.49
CA CYS A 473 -45.12 18.25 15.50
C CYS A 473 -43.70 17.91 15.04
N LEU A 474 -43.43 16.62 14.83
CA LEU A 474 -42.24 16.08 14.20
C LEU A 474 -42.65 15.37 12.92
N ARG A 475 -42.02 15.70 11.79
CA ARG A 475 -42.13 14.96 10.53
C ARG A 475 -40.82 14.26 10.21
N VAL A 476 -40.91 12.97 9.88
CA VAL A 476 -39.80 12.12 9.44
C VAL A 476 -40.19 11.55 8.08
N LEU A 477 -39.44 11.91 7.03
CA LEU A 477 -39.60 11.30 5.72
C LEU A 477 -38.58 10.19 5.53
N SER A 478 -39.09 8.99 5.29
CA SER A 478 -38.32 7.78 5.05
C SER A 478 -39.13 6.83 4.18
N PRO A 479 -38.50 6.15 3.21
CA PRO A 479 -39.17 5.10 2.44
C PRO A 479 -39.55 3.88 3.30
N GLN A 480 -38.92 3.71 4.46
CA GLN A 480 -39.10 2.57 5.36
C GLN A 480 -39.23 3.04 6.81
N LEU A 481 -40.26 3.86 7.07
CA LEU A 481 -40.45 4.58 8.33
C LEU A 481 -40.41 3.69 9.59
N LEU A 482 -40.98 2.48 9.53
CA LEU A 482 -40.98 1.54 10.65
C LEU A 482 -39.57 1.09 11.09
N ARG A 483 -38.54 1.31 10.29
CA ARG A 483 -37.15 0.96 10.61
C ARG A 483 -36.34 2.12 11.16
N VAL A 484 -36.97 3.29 11.33
CA VAL A 484 -36.36 4.50 11.87
C VAL A 484 -36.84 4.71 13.30
N GLY A 485 -35.91 4.96 14.20
CA GLY A 485 -36.13 5.53 15.52
C GLY A 485 -35.68 6.99 15.54
N VAL A 486 -36.33 7.80 16.38
CA VAL A 486 -36.01 9.22 16.54
C VAL A 486 -35.99 9.60 18.01
N GLN A 487 -35.02 10.44 18.36
CA GLN A 487 -34.89 11.10 19.65
C GLN A 487 -34.84 12.61 19.45
N ILE A 488 -35.50 13.34 20.36
CA ILE A 488 -35.37 14.78 20.46
C ILE A 488 -34.59 15.08 21.73
N VAL A 489 -33.48 15.79 21.55
CA VAL A 489 -32.63 16.24 22.65
C VAL A 489 -32.91 17.71 22.88
N ILE A 490 -33.26 18.06 24.11
CA ILE A 490 -33.55 19.43 24.53
C ILE A 490 -32.61 19.79 25.68
N ASP A 491 -31.88 20.89 25.53
CA ASP A 491 -30.95 21.40 26.53
C ASP A 491 -29.92 20.37 27.04
N GLY A 492 -29.61 19.36 26.21
CA GLY A 492 -28.63 18.31 26.48
C GLY A 492 -29.22 16.97 26.91
N GLU A 493 -30.52 16.91 27.21
CA GLU A 493 -31.21 15.72 27.70
C GLU A 493 -32.18 15.16 26.66
N VAL A 494 -32.33 13.83 26.61
CA VAL A 494 -33.32 13.18 25.73
C VAL A 494 -34.71 13.43 26.29
N ALA A 495 -35.45 14.36 25.67
CA ALA A 495 -36.78 14.77 26.11
C ALA A 495 -37.90 13.94 25.48
N PHE A 496 -37.65 13.33 24.33
CA PHE A 496 -38.60 12.47 23.63
C PHE A 496 -37.86 11.39 22.84
N SER A 497 -38.43 10.18 22.79
CA SER A 497 -37.81 9.05 22.10
C SER A 497 -38.89 8.13 21.55
N LEU A 498 -38.76 7.78 20.27
CA LEU A 498 -39.53 6.74 19.60
C LEU A 498 -38.55 5.70 19.05
N PRO A 499 -38.63 4.42 19.48
CA PRO A 499 -37.80 3.36 18.91
C PRO A 499 -38.25 3.00 17.49
N PRO A 500 -37.41 2.30 16.70
CA PRO A 500 -37.85 1.65 15.47
C PRO A 500 -39.10 0.80 15.72
N GLY A 501 -40.06 0.87 14.80
CA GLY A 501 -41.37 0.22 14.87
C GLY A 501 -42.48 1.10 15.46
N ALA A 502 -42.14 2.17 16.21
CA ALA A 502 -43.13 3.07 16.80
C ALA A 502 -43.60 4.19 15.84
N LEU A 503 -42.79 4.55 14.84
CA LEU A 503 -43.14 5.53 13.81
C LEU A 503 -43.98 4.87 12.71
N THR A 504 -45.31 4.90 12.87
CA THR A 504 -46.26 4.34 11.89
C THR A 504 -46.73 5.36 10.84
N GLU A 505 -46.68 6.65 11.18
CA GLU A 505 -47.05 7.76 10.30
C GLU A 505 -45.90 8.76 10.20
N PRO A 506 -45.70 9.40 9.03
CA PRO A 506 -44.56 10.29 8.81
C PRO A 506 -44.61 11.54 9.69
N CYS A 507 -45.77 11.90 10.23
CA CYS A 507 -45.92 13.03 11.15
C CYS A 507 -46.45 12.55 12.50
N VAL A 508 -45.82 13.00 13.58
CA VAL A 508 -46.19 12.66 14.95
C VAL A 508 -46.38 13.93 15.76
N LYS A 509 -47.44 13.96 16.58
CA LYS A 509 -47.65 15.01 17.56
C LYS A 509 -46.71 14.81 18.75
N LEU A 510 -46.00 15.87 19.10
CA LEU A 510 -45.11 15.89 20.25
C LEU A 510 -45.88 16.29 21.51
N PRO A 511 -45.48 15.77 22.69
CA PRO A 511 -45.95 16.33 23.95
C PRO A 511 -45.45 17.78 24.10
N VAL A 512 -46.00 18.51 25.07
CA VAL A 512 -45.56 19.88 25.36
C VAL A 512 -44.15 19.84 25.93
N LEU A 513 -43.17 20.17 25.09
CA LEU A 513 -41.76 20.18 25.40
C LEU A 513 -41.22 21.58 25.12
N SER A 514 -40.54 22.18 26.08
CA SER A 514 -39.96 23.52 25.92
C SER A 514 -38.49 23.51 26.29
N GLY A 515 -37.71 24.32 25.58
CA GLY A 515 -36.29 24.48 25.83
C GLY A 515 -35.65 25.39 24.81
N ARG A 516 -34.34 25.61 24.96
CA ARG A 516 -33.61 26.58 24.13
C ARG A 516 -32.73 25.91 23.09
N ARG A 517 -32.13 24.77 23.41
CA ARG A 517 -31.23 24.01 22.52
C ARG A 517 -31.95 22.77 22.04
N TRP A 518 -32.22 22.69 20.75
CA TRP A 518 -32.92 21.57 20.14
C TRP A 518 -31.99 20.79 19.22
N GLN A 519 -32.03 19.46 19.31
CA GLN A 519 -31.41 18.56 18.35
C GLN A 519 -32.35 17.41 18.02
N ILE A 520 -32.20 16.88 16.81
CA ILE A 520 -32.89 15.69 16.36
C ILE A 520 -31.83 14.61 16.13
N GLU A 521 -32.01 13.46 16.76
CA GLU A 521 -31.22 12.26 16.51
C GLU A 521 -32.12 11.21 15.85
N CYS A 522 -31.67 10.64 14.74
CA CYS A 522 -32.31 9.47 14.14
C CYS A 522 -31.35 8.29 14.17
N PHE A 523 -31.89 7.09 14.35
CA PHE A 523 -31.13 5.86 14.41
C PHE A 523 -31.97 4.70 13.89
N GLY A 524 -31.35 3.64 13.40
CA GLY A 524 -32.08 2.50 12.84
C GLY A 524 -31.39 1.95 11.60
N THR A 525 -32.15 1.32 10.71
CA THR A 525 -31.59 0.60 9.56
C THR A 525 -32.26 1.00 8.24
N ALA A 526 -32.80 2.21 8.18
CA ALA A 526 -33.44 2.75 6.99
C ALA A 526 -32.92 4.14 6.67
N GLN A 527 -33.08 4.51 5.39
CA GLN A 527 -32.77 5.83 4.89
C GLN A 527 -33.69 6.89 5.51
N VAL A 528 -33.17 8.08 5.78
CA VAL A 528 -33.94 9.23 6.26
C VAL A 528 -33.69 10.40 5.33
N GLU A 529 -34.75 10.88 4.68
CA GLU A 529 -34.70 11.88 3.62
C GLU A 529 -34.89 13.30 4.12
N ARG A 530 -35.74 13.48 5.14
CA ARG A 530 -36.05 14.81 5.71
C ARG A 530 -36.48 14.71 7.15
N LEU A 531 -36.06 15.67 7.96
CA LEU A 531 -36.49 15.82 9.35
C LEU A 531 -37.03 17.24 9.54
N THR A 532 -38.27 17.35 10.03
CA THR A 532 -38.89 18.66 10.26
C THR A 532 -39.51 18.72 11.65
N LEU A 533 -39.19 19.76 12.44
CA LEU A 533 -39.94 20.15 13.63
C LEU A 533 -40.74 21.42 13.34
N SER A 534 -41.98 21.47 13.81
CA SER A 534 -42.85 22.62 13.59
C SER A 534 -43.73 22.94 14.79
N THR A 535 -44.07 24.22 14.98
CA THR A 535 -45.00 24.69 16.02
C THR A 535 -46.46 24.36 15.71
N SER A 536 -46.81 24.08 14.45
CA SER A 536 -48.14 23.59 14.05
C SER A 536 -48.05 22.69 12.80
N MET A 537 -49.10 21.89 12.56
CA MET A 537 -49.22 21.08 11.34
C MET A 537 -49.29 21.97 10.08
N ASP A 538 -49.98 23.10 10.15
CA ASP A 538 -50.16 24.02 9.02
C ASP A 538 -48.85 24.71 8.58
N THR A 539 -47.85 24.71 9.46
CA THR A 539 -46.54 25.32 9.20
C THR A 539 -45.48 24.30 8.75
N LEU A 540 -45.88 23.04 8.52
CA LEU A 540 -45.01 22.06 7.88
C LEU A 540 -44.77 22.49 6.42
N PRO A 541 -43.50 22.68 6.01
CA PRO A 541 -43.19 22.93 4.60
C PRO A 541 -43.65 21.74 3.74
N PRO A 542 -44.05 21.97 2.48
CA PRO A 542 -44.55 20.91 1.61
C PRO A 542 -43.57 19.73 1.52
#